data_AF-A0A1J4U1J5-F1
#
_entry.id   AF-A0A1J4U1J5-F1
#
_cell.length_a   1.000
_cell.length_b   1.000
_cell.length_c   1.000
_cell.angle_alpha   90.00
_cell.angle_beta   90.00
_cell.angle_gamma   90.00
#
_symmetry.space_group_name_H-M   'P 1'
#
loop_
_entity.id
_entity.type
_entity.pdbx_description
1 polymer ?
#
loop_
_entity_poly.entity_id
_entity_poly.type
_entity_poly.pdbx_seq_one_letter_code
_entity_poly.pdbx_strand_id
1 'polypeptide(L)'
;MKILDIYNFLDTLSPFELQESWDNSGLLIGDFSGDVKKVVLSIDVDEKLIDSLDNHTLLITHHPIIFGGLKQLEFSKYPANLIQKMIQKNISNIAMHTNFDQTHLNDYVVSEILGYKIVQKDGFVAYFDIDENFDTFSKKVALAFGLPHAKCVKCSERVKRVALTTGSGCSLLRSIEADCFLTGDVKYHDAMEAKSIKLSLIDIGHYESEHFFSQILEKHLKNLGLEVIISSSENPFTYI
;
A
#
# COMPACT_ATOMS: atom_id res chain seq x y z
N MET A 1 0.45 24.10 11.67
CA MET A 1 -0.45 23.93 10.50
C MET A 1 -1.68 23.19 10.98
N LYS A 2 -2.88 23.43 10.43
CA LYS A 2 -4.08 22.68 10.82
C LYS A 2 -4.12 21.33 10.11
N ILE A 3 -4.76 20.34 10.73
CA ILE A 3 -5.00 19.03 10.09
C ILE A 3 -5.75 19.22 8.77
N LEU A 4 -6.70 20.16 8.71
CA LEU A 4 -7.42 20.52 7.48
C LEU A 4 -6.50 20.92 6.33
N ASP A 5 -5.47 21.73 6.60
CA ASP A 5 -4.55 22.19 5.55
C ASP A 5 -3.77 21.02 4.95
N ILE A 6 -3.30 20.10 5.82
CA ILE A 6 -2.59 18.89 5.40
C ILE A 6 -3.54 17.97 4.64
N TYR A 7 -4.75 17.76 5.16
CA TYR A 7 -5.77 16.93 4.50
C TYR A 7 -6.07 17.43 3.08
N ASN A 8 -6.30 18.74 2.90
CA ASN A 8 -6.58 19.33 1.58
C ASN A 8 -5.39 19.20 0.62
N PHE A 9 -4.16 19.29 1.14
CA PHE A 9 -2.96 19.03 0.35
C PHE A 9 -2.90 17.56 -0.11
N LEU A 10 -3.16 16.61 0.80
CA LEU A 10 -3.20 15.19 0.49
C LEU A 10 -4.30 14.86 -0.53
N ASP A 11 -5.47 15.50 -0.41
CA ASP A 11 -6.58 15.36 -1.35
C ASP A 11 -6.24 15.95 -2.74
N THR A 12 -5.46 17.03 -2.79
CA THR A 12 -4.95 17.55 -4.08
C THR A 12 -3.92 16.60 -4.71
N LEU A 13 -3.09 15.97 -3.88
CA LEU A 13 -2.05 15.04 -4.32
C LEU A 13 -2.66 13.73 -4.83
N SER A 14 -3.51 13.11 -4.03
CA SER A 14 -4.18 11.83 -4.29
C SER A 14 -5.62 11.93 -3.78
N PRO A 15 -6.56 12.36 -4.63
CA PRO A 15 -7.93 12.66 -4.21
C PRO A 15 -8.59 11.49 -3.49
N PHE A 16 -9.15 11.77 -2.32
CA PHE A 16 -9.81 10.74 -1.50
C PHE A 16 -11.07 10.18 -2.18
N GLU A 17 -11.65 10.91 -3.14
CA GLU A 17 -12.77 10.41 -3.95
C GLU A 17 -12.40 9.27 -4.91
N LEU A 18 -11.10 9.07 -5.19
CA LEU A 18 -10.62 7.95 -6.01
C LEU A 18 -10.55 6.62 -5.25
N GLN A 19 -10.80 6.63 -3.94
CA GLN A 19 -10.78 5.40 -3.16
C GLN A 19 -11.88 4.44 -3.61
N GLU A 20 -11.65 3.15 -3.43
CA GLU A 20 -12.67 2.14 -3.70
C GLU A 20 -13.91 2.29 -2.82
N SER A 21 -15.05 1.85 -3.33
CA SER A 21 -16.33 1.92 -2.60
C SER A 21 -16.36 1.16 -1.26
N TRP A 22 -15.42 0.22 -1.06
CA TRP A 22 -15.25 -0.57 0.15
C TRP A 22 -14.11 -0.06 1.05
N ASP A 23 -13.34 0.93 0.57
CA ASP A 23 -12.19 1.47 1.28
C ASP A 23 -12.60 2.49 2.36
N ASN A 24 -11.64 2.88 3.20
CA ASN A 24 -11.80 3.93 4.20
C ASN A 24 -10.55 4.81 4.30
N SER A 25 -10.27 5.56 3.25
CA SER A 25 -9.24 6.60 3.18
C SER A 25 -9.78 7.95 3.66
N GLY A 26 -8.94 8.72 4.36
CA GLY A 26 -9.27 10.04 4.91
C GLY A 26 -8.94 10.19 6.40
N LEU A 27 -9.51 11.18 7.08
CA LEU A 27 -9.31 11.41 8.52
C LEU A 27 -10.11 10.37 9.32
N LEU A 28 -9.41 9.43 9.95
CA LEU A 28 -10.02 8.32 10.71
C LEU A 28 -10.07 8.58 12.22
N ILE A 29 -9.12 9.34 12.75
CA ILE A 29 -9.02 9.69 14.18
C ILE A 29 -8.59 11.15 14.28
N GLY A 30 -9.27 11.95 15.09
CA GLY A 30 -8.90 13.35 15.35
C GLY A 30 -9.95 14.35 14.88
N ASP A 31 -9.51 15.60 14.71
CA ASP A 31 -10.35 16.75 14.34
C ASP A 31 -9.61 17.62 13.32
N PHE A 32 -10.28 18.03 12.24
CA PHE A 32 -9.72 18.91 11.21
C PHE A 32 -9.17 20.25 11.76
N SER A 33 -9.74 20.73 12.86
CA SER A 33 -9.31 21.96 13.55
C SER A 33 -8.06 21.78 14.43
N GLY A 34 -7.59 20.54 14.59
CA GLY A 34 -6.40 20.18 15.37
C GLY A 34 -5.13 20.82 14.82
N ASP A 35 -4.25 21.26 15.71
CA ASP A 35 -2.93 21.77 15.37
C ASP A 35 -1.91 20.63 15.24
N VAL A 36 -1.19 20.61 14.12
CA VAL A 36 -0.11 19.65 13.86
C VAL A 36 1.23 20.33 14.05
N LYS A 37 2.05 19.71 14.92
CA LYS A 37 3.46 20.07 15.09
C LYS A 37 4.40 19.10 14.36
N LYS A 38 4.00 17.83 14.26
CA LYS A 38 4.81 16.73 13.78
C LYS A 38 3.95 15.76 12.98
N VAL A 39 4.47 15.34 11.83
CA VAL A 39 3.87 14.33 10.98
C VAL A 39 4.73 13.08 11.02
N VAL A 40 4.11 11.93 11.23
CA VAL A 40 4.77 10.63 11.09
C VAL A 40 4.09 9.85 9.98
N LEU A 41 4.91 9.24 9.12
CA LEU A 41 4.48 8.38 8.02
C LEU A 41 4.74 6.93 8.38
N SER A 42 3.78 6.05 8.11
CA SER A 42 3.93 4.60 8.28
C SER A 42 3.06 3.84 7.29
N ILE A 43 3.30 2.54 7.12
CA ILE A 43 2.36 1.68 6.38
C ILE A 43 1.23 1.31 7.33
N ASP A 44 1.61 0.70 8.45
CA ASP A 44 0.74 0.13 9.48
C ASP A 44 0.84 0.85 10.81
N VAL A 45 -0.16 0.65 11.67
CA VAL A 45 -0.15 1.14 13.05
C VAL A 45 -0.06 -0.03 14.02
N ASP A 46 0.98 -0.03 14.86
CA ASP A 46 1.12 -0.96 15.98
C ASP A 46 1.29 -0.22 17.31
N GLU A 47 1.32 -0.99 18.40
CA GLU A 47 1.45 -0.44 19.74
C GLU A 47 2.82 0.23 19.97
N LYS A 48 3.90 -0.36 19.44
CA LYS A 48 5.27 0.17 19.58
C LYS A 48 5.39 1.55 18.93
N LEU A 49 4.84 1.71 17.73
CA LEU A 49 4.78 2.98 17.03
C LEU A 49 4.04 4.00 17.88
N ILE A 50 2.79 3.73 18.26
CA ILE A 50 1.99 4.67 19.05
C ILE A 50 2.71 5.08 20.33
N ASP A 51 3.32 4.13 21.05
CA ASP A 51 4.04 4.41 22.29
C ASP A 51 5.26 5.32 22.06
N SER A 52 5.94 5.20 20.92
CA SER A 52 7.08 6.05 20.54
C SER A 52 6.71 7.48 20.10
N LEU A 53 5.46 7.73 19.70
CA LEU A 53 5.03 9.03 19.18
C LEU A 53 4.88 10.09 20.28
N ASP A 54 5.12 11.35 19.95
CA ASP A 54 4.80 12.46 20.84
C ASP A 54 3.28 12.70 20.86
N ASN A 55 2.76 13.32 21.93
CA ASN A 55 1.37 13.76 21.96
C ASN A 55 1.10 14.80 20.86
N HIS A 56 -0.14 14.86 20.35
CA HIS A 56 -0.53 15.77 19.24
C HIS A 56 0.22 15.51 17.91
N THR A 57 0.68 14.27 17.68
CA THR A 57 1.24 13.85 16.39
C THR A 57 0.11 13.59 15.38
N LEU A 58 0.32 14.00 14.12
CA LEU A 58 -0.48 13.50 13.00
C LEU A 58 0.22 12.28 12.40
N LEU A 59 -0.42 11.12 12.47
CA LEU A 59 0.05 9.88 11.85
C LEU A 59 -0.64 9.70 10.49
N ILE A 60 0.11 9.71 9.40
CA ILE A 60 -0.42 9.40 8.06
C ILE A 60 -0.01 7.97 7.71
N THR A 61 -1.00 7.11 7.44
CA THR A 61 -0.77 5.69 7.16
C THR A 61 -1.20 5.30 5.76
N HIS A 62 -0.61 4.23 5.22
CA HIS A 62 -1.15 3.59 4.03
C HIS A 62 -2.40 2.80 4.39
N HIS A 63 -2.31 1.90 5.37
CA HIS A 63 -3.42 1.06 5.79
C HIS A 63 -4.37 1.80 6.75
N PRO A 64 -5.69 1.75 6.52
CA PRO A 64 -6.69 2.29 7.44
C PRO A 64 -6.69 1.52 8.77
N ILE A 65 -6.39 2.19 9.88
CA ILE A 65 -6.55 1.59 11.23
C ILE A 65 -8.02 1.26 11.52
N ILE A 66 -8.95 2.04 10.97
CA ILE A 66 -10.38 1.73 10.91
C ILE A 66 -10.69 1.31 9.49
N PHE A 67 -10.57 0.01 9.17
CA PHE A 67 -10.87 -0.48 7.82
C PHE A 67 -12.38 -0.69 7.61
N GLY A 68 -13.05 -1.34 8.56
CA GLY A 68 -14.50 -1.53 8.56
C GLY A 68 -15.20 -0.72 9.66
N GLY A 69 -16.50 -0.46 9.48
CA GLY A 69 -17.30 0.27 10.47
C GLY A 69 -17.25 -0.35 11.87
N LEU A 70 -16.81 0.43 12.86
CA LEU A 70 -16.74 -0.01 14.26
C LEU A 70 -18.13 -0.04 14.89
N LYS A 71 -18.55 -1.23 15.35
CA LYS A 71 -19.81 -1.39 16.07
C LYS A 71 -19.69 -1.13 17.58
N GLN A 72 -18.47 -1.19 18.12
CA GLN A 72 -18.16 -0.96 19.52
C GLN A 72 -16.67 -0.59 19.69
N LEU A 73 -16.34 0.07 20.80
CA LEU A 73 -14.97 0.35 21.25
C LEU A 73 -14.68 -0.45 22.52
N GLU A 74 -14.48 -1.76 22.36
CA GLU A 74 -14.07 -2.63 23.45
C GLU A 74 -12.55 -2.72 23.44
N PHE A 75 -11.90 -2.02 24.38
CA PHE A 75 -10.47 -1.72 24.33
C PHE A 75 -9.54 -2.90 24.58
N SER A 76 -10.07 -4.10 24.87
CA SER A 76 -9.25 -5.33 24.85
C SER A 76 -9.05 -5.92 23.45
N LYS A 77 -9.70 -5.36 22.42
CA LYS A 77 -9.69 -5.88 21.04
C LYS A 77 -9.03 -4.94 20.04
N TYR A 78 -8.41 -5.53 19.03
CA TYR A 78 -7.94 -4.81 17.84
C TYR A 78 -9.12 -4.39 16.94
N PRO A 79 -9.09 -3.18 16.34
CA PRO A 79 -8.10 -2.10 16.51
C PRO A 79 -8.42 -1.14 17.67
N ALA A 80 -9.49 -1.38 18.44
CA ALA A 80 -9.95 -0.46 19.49
C ALA A 80 -8.91 -0.20 20.60
N ASN A 81 -8.08 -1.20 20.95
CA ASN A 81 -6.96 -1.05 21.87
C ASN A 81 -5.93 0.00 21.41
N LEU A 82 -5.62 0.04 20.12
CA LEU A 82 -4.70 1.03 19.54
C LEU A 82 -5.36 2.41 19.48
N ILE A 83 -6.62 2.47 19.05
CA ILE A 83 -7.42 3.70 19.01
C ILE A 83 -7.49 4.35 20.40
N GLN A 84 -7.65 3.56 21.46
CA GLN A 84 -7.65 4.07 22.84
C GLN A 84 -6.36 4.85 23.15
N LYS A 85 -5.20 4.27 22.85
CA LYS A 85 -3.90 4.91 23.09
C LYS A 85 -3.73 6.17 22.25
N MET A 86 -4.11 6.13 20.97
CA MET A 86 -4.04 7.29 20.09
C MET A 86 -4.88 8.45 20.63
N ILE A 87 -6.12 8.19 21.05
CA ILE A 87 -6.99 9.19 21.67
C ILE A 87 -6.36 9.76 22.95
N GLN A 88 -5.82 8.92 23.83
CA GLN A 88 -5.18 9.36 25.07
C GLN A 88 -3.96 10.27 24.85
N LYS A 89 -3.22 10.05 23.76
CA LYS A 89 -2.08 10.88 23.34
C LYS A 89 -2.48 12.03 22.41
N ASN A 90 -3.76 12.16 22.11
CA ASN A 90 -4.29 13.08 21.11
C ASN A 90 -3.59 12.96 19.75
N ILE A 91 -3.26 11.74 19.35
CA ILE A 91 -2.71 11.40 18.03
C ILE A 91 -3.88 11.35 17.05
N SER A 92 -3.75 12.06 15.94
CA SER A 92 -4.70 12.02 14.83
C SER A 92 -4.19 11.07 13.74
N ASN A 93 -5.09 10.50 12.94
CA ASN A 93 -4.73 9.63 11.83
C ASN A 93 -5.47 9.99 10.54
N ILE A 94 -4.70 10.10 9.47
CA ILE A 94 -5.21 10.13 8.10
C ILE A 94 -4.71 8.87 7.37
N ALA A 95 -5.59 8.11 6.75
CA ALA A 95 -5.22 6.99 5.90
C ALA A 95 -5.24 7.38 4.42
N MET A 96 -4.26 6.92 3.65
CA MET A 96 -4.17 7.04 2.20
C MET A 96 -3.91 5.66 1.60
N HIS A 97 -4.98 4.96 1.27
CA HIS A 97 -4.94 3.55 0.89
C HIS A 97 -5.12 3.42 -0.62
N THR A 98 -6.29 2.97 -1.08
CA THR A 98 -6.52 2.66 -2.51
C THR A 98 -6.38 3.88 -3.42
N ASN A 99 -6.73 5.08 -2.95
CA ASN A 99 -6.50 6.31 -3.71
C ASN A 99 -4.99 6.51 -4.01
N PHE A 100 -4.13 6.18 -3.06
CA PHE A 100 -2.67 6.29 -3.22
C PHE A 100 -2.09 5.17 -4.09
N ASP A 101 -2.67 3.97 -4.04
CA ASP A 101 -2.32 2.88 -4.97
C ASP A 101 -2.56 3.27 -6.41
N GLN A 102 -3.73 3.84 -6.68
CA GLN A 102 -4.14 4.24 -8.02
C GLN A 102 -3.28 5.37 -8.58
N THR A 103 -2.79 6.27 -7.74
CA THR A 103 -2.14 7.52 -8.18
C THR A 103 -0.62 7.48 -8.12
N HIS A 104 -0.02 6.74 -7.17
CA HIS A 104 1.41 6.82 -6.88
C HIS A 104 2.08 5.46 -6.70
N LEU A 105 1.56 4.58 -5.84
CA LEU A 105 2.34 3.41 -5.37
C LEU A 105 2.62 2.41 -6.49
N ASN A 106 1.59 2.02 -7.25
CA ASN A 106 1.75 1.13 -8.39
C ASN A 106 2.71 1.72 -9.44
N ASP A 107 2.60 3.03 -9.69
CA ASP A 107 3.42 3.70 -10.69
C ASP A 107 4.89 3.71 -10.28
N TYR A 108 5.16 4.04 -9.01
CA TYR A 108 6.49 4.02 -8.43
C TYR A 108 7.13 2.65 -8.48
N VAL A 109 6.37 1.59 -8.17
CA VAL A 109 6.89 0.22 -8.23
C VAL A 109 7.24 -0.18 -9.66
N VAL A 110 6.40 0.15 -10.65
CA VAL A 110 6.73 -0.16 -12.05
C VAL A 110 7.94 0.65 -12.54
N SER A 111 7.99 1.96 -12.27
CA SER A 111 9.03 2.83 -12.84
C SER A 111 10.35 2.79 -12.08
N GLU A 112 10.32 2.88 -10.75
CA GLU A 112 11.52 3.06 -9.93
C GLU A 112 12.08 1.75 -9.41
N ILE A 113 11.23 0.76 -9.09
CA ILE A 113 11.66 -0.52 -8.53
C ILE A 113 11.94 -1.53 -9.65
N LEU A 114 11.03 -1.66 -10.60
CA LEU A 114 11.19 -2.60 -11.72
C LEU A 114 11.90 -1.98 -12.94
N GLY A 115 11.93 -0.65 -13.06
CA GLY A 115 12.63 0.04 -14.15
C GLY A 115 11.91 0.03 -15.49
N TYR A 116 10.59 -0.18 -15.51
CA TYR A 116 9.79 -0.23 -16.73
C TYR A 116 8.93 1.01 -16.91
N LYS A 117 8.52 1.26 -18.16
CA LYS A 117 7.59 2.32 -18.49
C LYS A 117 6.16 1.76 -18.54
N ILE A 118 5.26 2.40 -17.81
CA ILE A 118 3.83 2.10 -17.87
C ILE A 118 3.29 2.48 -19.26
N VAL A 119 2.58 1.55 -19.89
CA VAL A 119 1.96 1.73 -21.21
C VAL A 119 0.46 1.96 -21.12
N GLN A 120 -0.17 1.50 -20.04
CA GLN A 120 -1.61 1.65 -19.78
C GLN A 120 -1.88 1.56 -18.27
N LYS A 121 -2.95 2.23 -17.82
CA LYS A 121 -3.52 2.09 -16.49
C LYS A 121 -5.01 1.81 -16.58
N ASP A 122 -5.51 0.94 -15.71
CA ASP A 122 -6.93 0.69 -15.50
C ASP A 122 -7.19 0.50 -13.99
N GLY A 123 -7.75 1.52 -13.34
CA GLY A 123 -7.86 1.55 -11.88
C GLY A 123 -6.51 1.31 -11.18
N PHE A 124 -6.44 0.25 -10.37
CA PHE A 124 -5.24 -0.21 -9.62
C PHE A 124 -4.21 -0.96 -10.46
N VAL A 125 -4.51 -1.20 -11.73
CA VAL A 125 -3.66 -2.04 -12.57
C VAL A 125 -2.79 -1.16 -13.44
N ALA A 126 -1.48 -1.23 -13.20
CA ALA A 126 -0.48 -0.68 -14.10
C ALA A 126 0.00 -1.75 -15.07
N TYR A 127 -0.03 -1.45 -16.36
CA TYR A 127 0.44 -2.35 -17.41
C TYR A 127 1.76 -1.85 -17.98
N PHE A 128 2.69 -2.76 -18.24
CA PHE A 128 3.93 -2.50 -18.96
C PHE A 128 4.28 -3.66 -19.88
N ASP A 129 4.98 -3.34 -20.96
CA ASP A 129 5.36 -4.32 -21.98
C ASP A 129 6.83 -4.71 -21.83
N ILE A 130 7.11 -6.01 -21.98
CA ILE A 130 8.45 -6.62 -21.97
C ILE A 130 8.55 -7.62 -23.14
N ASP A 131 9.70 -8.27 -23.32
CA ASP A 131 9.81 -9.48 -24.16
C ASP A 131 10.86 -10.39 -23.56
N GLU A 132 10.46 -11.15 -22.54
CA GLU A 132 11.38 -11.95 -21.74
C GLU A 132 10.86 -13.37 -21.50
N ASN A 133 11.79 -14.28 -21.22
CA ASN A 133 11.44 -15.60 -20.70
C ASN A 133 10.94 -15.47 -19.25
N PHE A 134 9.85 -16.17 -18.91
CA PHE A 134 9.21 -16.09 -17.59
C PHE A 134 10.17 -16.39 -16.43
N ASP A 135 11.03 -17.39 -16.56
CA ASP A 135 11.94 -17.80 -15.47
C ASP A 135 13.04 -16.75 -15.25
N THR A 136 13.42 -16.02 -16.30
CA THR A 136 14.38 -14.91 -16.19
C THR A 136 13.70 -13.69 -15.57
N PHE A 137 12.50 -13.36 -16.04
CA PHE A 137 11.72 -12.23 -15.54
C PHE A 137 11.34 -12.40 -14.06
N SER A 138 10.82 -13.57 -13.67
CA SER A 138 10.46 -13.87 -12.28
C SER A 138 11.64 -13.75 -11.31
N LYS A 139 12.85 -14.15 -11.73
CA LYS A 139 14.08 -13.95 -10.93
C LYS A 139 14.45 -12.47 -10.78
N LYS A 140 14.31 -11.67 -11.84
CA LYS A 140 14.53 -10.21 -11.77
C LYS A 140 13.54 -9.55 -10.82
N VAL A 141 12.27 -9.93 -10.91
CA VAL A 141 11.21 -9.44 -10.01
C VAL A 141 11.52 -9.82 -8.56
N ALA A 142 11.83 -11.09 -8.30
CA ALA A 142 12.18 -11.55 -6.95
C ALA A 142 13.37 -10.79 -6.36
N LEU A 143 14.40 -10.52 -7.17
CA LEU A 143 15.56 -9.73 -6.76
C LEU A 143 15.19 -8.28 -6.45
N ALA A 144 14.34 -7.65 -7.30
CA ALA A 144 13.93 -6.25 -7.13
C ALA A 144 13.17 -6.01 -5.82
N PHE A 145 12.36 -6.98 -5.38
CA PHE A 145 11.61 -6.92 -4.12
C PHE A 145 12.34 -7.59 -2.93
N GLY A 146 13.54 -8.14 -3.13
CA GLY A 146 14.29 -8.82 -2.08
C GLY A 146 13.60 -10.08 -1.54
N LEU A 147 12.82 -10.78 -2.37
CA LEU A 147 12.03 -11.93 -1.95
C LEU A 147 12.93 -13.13 -1.64
N PRO A 148 12.85 -13.72 -0.42
CA PRO A 148 13.59 -14.94 -0.10
C PRO A 148 13.18 -16.11 -1.02
N HIS A 149 11.88 -16.19 -1.34
CA HIS A 149 11.28 -17.17 -2.23
C HIS A 149 10.20 -16.52 -3.08
N ALA A 150 10.22 -16.75 -4.39
CA ALA A 150 9.16 -16.30 -5.29
C ALA A 150 8.11 -17.39 -5.49
N LYS A 151 6.86 -17.16 -5.05
CA LYS A 151 5.73 -18.02 -5.39
C LYS A 151 5.24 -17.63 -6.78
N CYS A 152 5.33 -18.55 -7.74
CA CYS A 152 5.00 -18.27 -9.13
C CYS A 152 4.00 -19.29 -9.70
N VAL A 153 3.15 -18.83 -10.62
CA VAL A 153 2.37 -19.68 -11.52
C VAL A 153 2.86 -19.40 -12.92
N LYS A 154 3.46 -20.39 -13.57
CA LYS A 154 3.95 -20.27 -14.94
C LYS A 154 2.92 -20.85 -15.93
N CYS A 155 2.33 -20.00 -16.76
CA CYS A 155 1.39 -20.41 -17.81
C CYS A 155 1.95 -20.21 -19.22
N SER A 156 2.97 -19.37 -19.38
CA SER A 156 3.69 -19.12 -20.64
C SER A 156 5.21 -19.12 -20.42
N GLU A 157 5.95 -19.56 -21.42
CA GLU A 157 7.43 -19.45 -21.44
C GLU A 157 7.91 -18.04 -21.71
N ARG A 158 7.12 -17.25 -22.45
CA ARG A 158 7.45 -15.88 -22.84
C ARG A 158 6.37 -14.92 -22.34
N VAL A 159 6.81 -13.82 -21.75
CA VAL A 159 5.96 -12.76 -21.22
C VAL A 159 6.17 -11.53 -22.08
N LYS A 160 5.07 -10.95 -22.58
CA LYS A 160 5.10 -9.74 -23.40
C LYS A 160 4.37 -8.58 -22.76
N ARG A 161 3.27 -8.87 -22.08
CA ARG A 161 2.54 -7.88 -21.29
C ARG A 161 2.45 -8.31 -19.84
N VAL A 162 2.68 -7.35 -18.98
CA VAL A 162 2.65 -7.52 -17.53
C VAL A 162 1.65 -6.54 -16.94
N ALA A 163 0.81 -7.04 -16.05
CA ALA A 163 -0.03 -6.25 -15.16
C ALA A 163 0.57 -6.25 -13.75
N LEU A 164 0.41 -5.16 -13.00
CA LEU A 164 0.87 -5.03 -11.63
C LEU A 164 -0.16 -4.30 -10.77
N THR A 165 -0.39 -4.86 -9.58
CA THR A 165 -1.09 -4.20 -8.46
C THR A 165 -0.34 -4.56 -7.18
N THR A 166 0.14 -3.57 -6.43
CA THR A 166 0.74 -3.76 -5.09
C THR A 166 -0.30 -4.31 -4.11
N GLY A 167 0.14 -4.93 -3.02
CA GLY A 167 -0.79 -5.47 -2.03
C GLY A 167 -1.61 -6.64 -2.52
N SER A 168 -2.91 -6.64 -2.18
CA SER A 168 -3.82 -7.77 -2.43
C SER A 168 -4.69 -7.57 -3.68
N GLY A 169 -4.13 -7.85 -4.86
CA GLY A 169 -4.78 -7.67 -6.17
C GLY A 169 -5.49 -8.90 -6.74
N CYS A 170 -5.49 -10.06 -6.09
CA CYS A 170 -6.04 -11.30 -6.66
C CYS A 170 -7.55 -11.25 -6.99
N SER A 171 -8.31 -10.33 -6.41
CA SER A 171 -9.71 -10.09 -6.78
C SER A 171 -9.87 -9.64 -8.24
N LEU A 172 -8.81 -9.08 -8.85
CA LEU A 172 -8.79 -8.56 -10.22
C LEU A 172 -8.43 -9.60 -11.26
N LEU A 173 -8.07 -10.85 -10.89
CA LEU A 173 -7.53 -11.85 -11.82
C LEU A 173 -8.32 -12.02 -13.12
N ARG A 174 -9.65 -11.95 -13.06
CA ARG A 174 -10.53 -12.14 -14.22
C ARG A 174 -10.57 -10.96 -15.19
N SER A 175 -10.24 -9.75 -14.73
CA SER A 175 -10.19 -8.55 -15.56
C SER A 175 -8.80 -8.27 -16.11
N ILE A 176 -7.77 -9.04 -15.69
CA ILE A 176 -6.40 -8.82 -16.17
C ILE A 176 -6.24 -9.34 -17.61
N GLU A 177 -5.93 -8.41 -18.51
CA GLU A 177 -5.54 -8.69 -19.89
C GLU A 177 -4.00 -8.60 -20.07
N ALA A 178 -3.28 -9.61 -19.55
CA ALA A 178 -1.82 -9.69 -19.62
C ALA A 178 -1.33 -11.15 -19.68
N ASP A 179 -0.04 -11.35 -19.97
CA ASP A 179 0.59 -12.68 -19.92
C ASP A 179 1.02 -13.06 -18.49
N CYS A 180 1.33 -12.04 -17.67
CA CYS A 180 1.75 -12.19 -16.29
C CYS A 180 1.13 -11.09 -15.41
N PHE A 181 0.72 -11.43 -14.20
CA PHE A 181 0.24 -10.49 -13.20
C PHE A 181 1.07 -10.56 -11.92
N LEU A 182 1.50 -9.40 -11.42
CA LEU A 182 2.27 -9.25 -10.19
C LEU A 182 1.34 -8.67 -9.12
N THR A 183 1.25 -9.36 -8.00
CA THR A 183 0.46 -8.96 -6.83
C THR A 183 0.98 -9.67 -5.59
N GLY A 184 0.76 -9.12 -4.41
CA GLY A 184 0.93 -9.82 -3.14
C GLY A 184 -0.24 -10.74 -2.80
N ASP A 185 -0.12 -11.43 -1.67
CA ASP A 185 -1.16 -12.25 -1.02
C ASP A 185 -1.78 -13.37 -1.88
N VAL A 186 -1.01 -13.94 -2.81
CA VAL A 186 -1.52 -15.01 -3.68
C VAL A 186 -1.80 -16.27 -2.86
N LYS A 187 -3.08 -16.67 -2.77
CA LYS A 187 -3.52 -17.92 -2.13
C LYS A 187 -3.50 -19.07 -3.13
N TYR A 188 -3.65 -20.28 -2.60
CA TYR A 188 -3.65 -21.50 -3.41
C TYR A 188 -4.74 -21.50 -4.50
N HIS A 189 -5.97 -21.08 -4.15
CA HIS A 189 -7.07 -21.05 -5.11
C HIS A 189 -6.92 -19.94 -6.15
N ASP A 190 -6.32 -18.80 -5.79
CA ASP A 190 -5.99 -17.73 -6.74
C ASP A 190 -4.99 -18.25 -7.78
N ALA A 191 -3.98 -19.02 -7.35
CA ALA A 191 -3.02 -19.66 -8.23
C ALA A 191 -3.66 -20.71 -9.16
N MET A 192 -4.63 -21.49 -8.66
CA MET A 192 -5.39 -22.43 -9.49
C MET A 192 -6.23 -21.70 -10.54
N GLU A 193 -6.89 -20.61 -10.15
CA GLU A 193 -7.71 -19.80 -11.04
C GLU A 193 -6.86 -19.17 -12.15
N ALA A 194 -5.75 -18.54 -11.80
CA ALA A 194 -4.82 -17.97 -12.79
C ALA A 194 -4.34 -19.01 -13.80
N LYS A 195 -4.00 -20.21 -13.31
CA LYS A 195 -3.65 -21.34 -14.19
C LYS A 195 -4.78 -21.73 -15.14
N SER A 196 -6.03 -21.71 -14.67
CA SER A 196 -7.20 -22.06 -15.48
C SER A 196 -7.47 -21.04 -16.61
N ILE A 197 -7.20 -19.76 -16.36
CA ILE A 197 -7.35 -18.66 -17.34
C ILE A 197 -6.05 -18.38 -18.12
N LYS A 198 -5.02 -19.22 -17.94
CA LYS A 198 -3.69 -19.12 -18.58
C LYS A 198 -2.94 -17.82 -18.29
N LEU A 199 -3.20 -17.19 -17.15
CA LEU A 199 -2.48 -16.03 -16.65
C LEU A 199 -1.31 -16.50 -15.79
N SER A 200 -0.09 -16.08 -16.10
CA SER A 200 1.04 -16.34 -15.20
C SER A 200 0.97 -15.40 -14.00
N LEU A 201 1.41 -15.85 -12.82
CA LEU A 201 1.45 -15.03 -11.60
C LEU A 201 2.83 -15.03 -10.97
N ILE A 202 3.19 -13.91 -10.36
CA ILE A 202 4.33 -13.80 -9.45
C ILE A 202 3.83 -13.10 -8.19
N ASP A 203 3.90 -13.80 -7.06
CA ASP A 203 3.64 -13.19 -5.75
C ASP A 203 4.82 -12.29 -5.38
N ILE A 204 4.57 -10.99 -5.26
CA ILE A 204 5.60 -9.98 -4.95
C ILE A 204 5.62 -9.57 -3.47
N GLY A 205 4.84 -10.23 -2.61
CA GLY A 205 4.71 -9.88 -1.21
C GLY A 205 3.88 -8.62 -0.98
N HIS A 206 3.09 -8.60 0.08
CA HIS A 206 2.26 -7.44 0.44
C HIS A 206 3.16 -6.28 0.90
N TYR A 207 3.84 -6.47 2.04
CA TYR A 207 4.78 -5.50 2.60
C TYR A 207 5.90 -5.13 1.63
N GLU A 208 6.49 -6.11 0.95
CA GLU A 208 7.60 -5.88 0.01
C GLU A 208 7.20 -4.97 -1.15
N SER A 209 5.93 -5.02 -1.58
CA SER A 209 5.42 -4.17 -2.66
C SER A 209 4.98 -2.77 -2.19
N GLU A 210 4.63 -2.60 -0.90
CA GLU A 210 3.99 -1.37 -0.41
C GLU A 210 4.85 -0.51 0.50
N HIS A 211 5.96 -1.03 1.04
CA HIS A 211 6.81 -0.30 1.98
C HIS A 211 7.46 0.98 1.44
N PHE A 212 7.25 1.24 0.15
CA PHE A 212 7.61 2.47 -0.52
C PHE A 212 6.65 3.64 -0.23
N PHE A 213 5.45 3.41 0.34
CA PHE A 213 4.47 4.46 0.64
C PHE A 213 5.08 5.68 1.34
N SER A 214 5.72 5.44 2.50
CA SER A 214 6.24 6.52 3.35
C SER A 214 7.31 7.35 2.64
N GLN A 215 8.22 6.72 1.88
CA GLN A 215 9.27 7.45 1.16
C GLN A 215 8.74 8.22 -0.06
N ILE A 216 7.65 7.77 -0.68
CA ILE A 216 7.02 8.50 -1.78
C ILE A 216 6.37 9.76 -1.21
N LEU A 217 5.51 9.60 -0.20
CA LEU A 217 4.76 10.69 0.37
C LEU A 217 5.66 11.74 1.07
N GLU A 218 6.75 11.32 1.70
CA GLU A 218 7.72 12.21 2.33
C GLU A 218 8.25 13.29 1.35
N LYS A 219 8.50 12.92 0.09
CA LYS A 219 8.98 13.85 -0.95
C LYS A 219 7.99 14.98 -1.23
N HIS A 220 6.69 14.71 -1.11
CA HIS A 220 5.63 15.69 -1.31
C HIS A 220 5.43 16.58 -0.08
N LEU A 221 5.54 16.00 1.13
CA LEU A 221 5.30 16.72 2.39
C LEU A 221 6.46 17.61 2.84
N LYS A 222 7.69 17.35 2.41
CA LYS A 222 8.88 18.18 2.74
C LYS A 222 8.68 19.67 2.41
N ASN A 223 7.84 19.99 1.44
CA ASN A 223 7.56 21.37 1.02
C ASN A 223 6.61 22.13 1.96
N LEU A 224 5.98 21.46 2.93
CA LEU A 224 5.02 22.08 3.86
C LEU A 224 5.67 22.69 5.11
N GLY A 225 7.00 22.60 5.25
CA GLY A 225 7.73 23.13 6.41
C GLY A 225 7.41 22.40 7.73
N LEU A 226 6.92 21.17 7.65
CA LEU A 226 6.63 20.30 8.80
C LEU A 226 7.79 19.32 9.02
N GLU A 227 8.01 18.95 10.28
CA GLU A 227 8.85 17.80 10.61
C GLU A 227 8.11 16.52 10.20
N VAL A 228 8.64 15.82 9.20
CA VAL A 228 8.12 14.56 8.68
C VAL A 228 9.10 13.46 9.05
N ILE A 229 8.63 12.45 9.78
CA ILE A 229 9.42 11.27 10.16
C ILE A 229 8.82 10.04 9.50
N ILE A 230 9.67 9.18 8.93
CA ILE A 230 9.27 7.85 8.49
C ILE A 230 9.47 6.87 9.64
N SER A 231 8.40 6.18 10.02
CA SER A 231 8.47 5.03 10.93
C SER A 231 8.80 3.76 10.16
N SER A 232 9.62 2.89 10.75
CA SER A 232 9.85 1.54 10.25
C SER A 232 8.65 0.65 10.60
N SER A 233 7.87 0.27 9.59
CA SER A 233 6.94 -0.85 9.71
C SER A 233 7.73 -2.16 9.59
N GLU A 234 7.38 -3.18 10.39
CA GLU A 234 8.00 -4.50 10.34
C GLU A 234 7.06 -5.47 9.63
N ASN A 235 7.58 -6.29 8.71
CA ASN A 235 6.79 -7.39 8.13
C ASN A 235 6.45 -8.39 9.25
N PRO A 236 5.18 -8.70 9.51
CA PRO A 236 4.80 -9.64 10.57
C PRO A 236 5.19 -11.10 10.27
N PHE A 237 5.57 -11.41 9.02
CA PHE A 237 5.99 -12.75 8.62
C PHE A 237 7.50 -12.94 8.78
N THR A 238 7.87 -14.04 9.42
CA THR A 238 9.26 -14.53 9.48
C THR A 238 9.39 -15.79 8.64
N TYR A 239 10.40 -15.83 7.77
CA TYR A 239 10.75 -17.01 6.98
C TYR A 239 11.77 -17.86 7.75
N ILE A 240 11.53 -19.18 7.82
CA ILE A 240 12.38 -20.18 8.51
C ILE A 240 13.05 -21.07 7.48
#